data_AF-A0A016WZN7-F1
#
_entry.id   AF-A0A016WZN7-F1
#
_cell.length_a   1.000
_cell.length_b   1.000
_cell.length_c   1.000
_cell.angle_alpha   90.00
_cell.angle_beta   90.00
_cell.angle_gamma   90.00
#
_symmetry.space_group_name_H-M   'P 1'
#
loop_
_entity.id
_entity.type
_entity.pdbx_description
1 polymer ?
#
loop_
_entity_poly.entity_id
_entity_poly.type
_entity_poly.pdbx_seq_one_letter_code
_entity_poly.pdbx_strand_id
1 'polypeptide(L)'
;METVFDDYERANNFWFTRKTLKRQEGYNSNGLLKAQYELKKVDCLQFQKFLLSIRSNRYHLRNVHVFCGSYTYTLCMAFECPQEESRKLMKKI
;
A
#
# COMPACT_ATOMS: atom_id res chain seq x y z
N MET A 1 -7.04 16.96 4.31
CA MET A 1 -5.84 16.11 4.12
C MET A 1 -6.31 14.93 3.29
N GLU A 2 -6.07 14.95 1.98
CA GLU A 2 -6.52 13.89 1.07
C GLU A 2 -5.65 12.64 1.27
N THR A 3 -6.27 11.52 1.57
CA THR A 3 -5.56 10.23 1.72
C THR A 3 -5.36 9.56 0.37
N VAL A 4 -4.42 8.62 0.27
CA VAL A 4 -4.25 7.78 -0.93
C VAL A 4 -5.54 7.02 -1.28
N PHE A 5 -6.40 6.76 -0.29
CA PHE A 5 -7.68 6.10 -0.48
C PHE A 5 -8.72 7.04 -1.09
N ASP A 6 -8.77 8.30 -0.69
CA ASP A 6 -9.69 9.31 -1.26
C ASP A 6 -9.42 9.52 -2.76
N ASP A 7 -8.16 9.45 -3.18
CA ASP A 7 -7.79 9.51 -4.60
C ASP A 7 -8.15 8.23 -5.35
N TYR A 8 -8.00 7.08 -4.71
CA TYR A 8 -8.43 5.81 -5.29
C TYR A 8 -9.95 5.82 -5.52
N GLU A 9 -10.73 6.29 -4.55
CA GLU A 9 -12.18 6.44 -4.64
C GLU A 9 -12.59 7.29 -5.84
N ARG A 10 -11.99 8.48 -5.97
CA ARG A 10 -12.25 9.39 -7.09
C ARG A 10 -11.86 8.80 -8.44
N ALA A 11 -10.68 8.20 -8.53
CA ALA A 11 -10.16 7.66 -9.79
C ALA A 11 -10.97 6.46 -10.31
N ASN A 12 -11.62 5.72 -9.42
CA ASN A 12 -12.25 4.44 -9.74
C ASN A 12 -13.76 4.41 -9.48
N ASN A 13 -14.38 5.55 -9.14
CA ASN A 13 -15.78 5.65 -8.74
C ASN A 13 -16.14 4.60 -7.66
N PHE A 14 -15.27 4.50 -6.66
CA PHE A 14 -15.35 3.55 -5.55
C PHE A 14 -15.54 4.31 -4.25
N TRP A 15 -16.19 3.70 -3.25
CA TRP A 15 -16.30 4.28 -1.91
C TRP A 15 -15.94 3.26 -0.83
N PHE A 16 -14.94 3.61 -0.03
CA PHE A 16 -14.63 2.90 1.18
C PHE A 16 -15.66 3.21 2.26
N THR A 17 -15.92 2.18 3.05
CA THR A 17 -16.70 2.25 4.28
C THR A 17 -15.80 1.81 5.42
N ARG A 18 -16.22 2.04 6.67
CA ARG A 18 -15.52 1.47 7.84
C ARG A 18 -15.37 -0.06 7.80
N LYS A 19 -16.17 -0.75 6.99
CA LYS A 19 -16.09 -2.21 6.81
C LYS A 19 -15.11 -2.62 5.71
N THR A 20 -14.86 -1.76 4.73
CA THR A 20 -14.01 -2.08 3.55
C THR A 20 -12.64 -1.44 3.59
N LEU A 21 -12.43 -0.42 4.42
CA LEU A 21 -11.12 0.14 4.75
C LEU A 21 -10.94 0.09 6.27
N LYS A 22 -10.00 -0.72 6.73
CA LYS A 22 -9.61 -0.78 8.15
C LYS A 22 -8.15 -0.43 8.30
N ARG A 23 -7.86 0.57 9.12
CA ARG A 23 -6.50 0.81 9.58
C ARG A 23 -6.15 -0.27 10.60
N GLN A 24 -5.01 -0.92 10.39
CA GLN A 24 -4.40 -1.80 11.37
C GLN A 24 -3.15 -1.08 11.89
N GLU A 25 -2.98 -1.06 13.22
CA GLU A 25 -1.70 -0.66 13.78
C GLU A 25 -0.70 -1.78 13.50
N GLY A 26 0.36 -1.45 12.76
CA GLY A 26 1.44 -2.37 12.45
C GLY A 26 2.76 -1.77 12.89
N TYR A 27 3.66 -2.63 13.36
CA TYR A 27 5.05 -2.28 13.59
C TYR A 27 5.90 -3.13 12.65
N ASN A 28 6.93 -2.54 12.04
CA ASN A 28 7.90 -3.33 11.29
C ASN A 28 8.80 -4.13 12.26
N SER A 29 9.66 -5.00 11.72
CA SER A 29 10.61 -5.79 12.51
C SER A 29 11.60 -4.96 13.34
N ASN A 30 11.68 -3.65 13.09
CA ASN A 30 12.54 -2.71 13.79
C ASN A 30 11.75 -1.85 14.79
N GLY A 31 10.47 -2.18 15.04
CA GLY A 31 9.61 -1.46 15.98
C GLY A 31 9.10 -0.10 15.48
N LEU A 32 9.29 0.23 14.19
CA LEU A 32 8.77 1.47 13.61
C LEU A 32 7.30 1.29 13.20
N LEU A 33 6.50 2.31 13.51
CA LEU A 33 5.09 2.36 13.14
C LEU A 33 4.95 2.30 11.60
N LYS A 34 4.30 1.26 11.11
CA LYS A 34 3.90 1.10 9.72
C LYS A 34 2.40 1.36 9.65
N ALA A 35 1.99 2.31 8.80
CA ALA A 35 0.57 2.46 8.49
C ALA A 35 0.14 1.25 7.63
N GLN A 36 -0.54 0.30 8.27
CA GLN A 36 -1.08 -0.88 7.61
C GLN A 36 -2.59 -0.72 7.42
N TYR A 37 -3.09 -1.17 6.27
CA TYR A 37 -4.51 -1.08 5.94
C TYR A 37 -4.99 -2.41 5.37
N GLU A 38 -6.17 -2.84 5.80
CA GLU A 38 -6.91 -3.94 5.21
C GLU A 38 -7.99 -3.35 4.31
N LEU A 39 -7.97 -3.78 3.04
CA LEU A 39 -8.90 -3.36 1.99
C LEU A 39 -9.78 -4.53 1.60
N LYS A 40 -11.09 -4.31 1.46
CA LYS A 40 -12.05 -5.31 0.97
C LYS A 40 -12.77 -4.82 -0.27
N LYS A 41 -13.10 -5.77 -1.17
CA LYS A 41 -13.81 -5.52 -2.43
C LYS A 41 -13.04 -4.61 -3.41
N VAL A 42 -11.73 -4.52 -3.25
CA VAL A 42 -10.82 -3.81 -4.15
C VAL A 42 -10.28 -4.79 -5.17
N ASP A 43 -10.31 -4.41 -6.45
CA ASP A 43 -9.63 -5.17 -7.50
C ASP A 43 -8.11 -4.93 -7.40
N CYS A 44 -7.35 -6.01 -7.25
CA CYS A 44 -5.91 -5.97 -7.04
C CYS A 44 -5.16 -5.30 -8.19
N LEU A 45 -5.56 -5.58 -9.44
CA LEU A 45 -4.89 -5.07 -10.63
C LEU A 45 -5.20 -3.58 -10.83
N GLN A 46 -6.45 -3.18 -10.59
CA GLN A 46 -6.87 -1.79 -10.61
C GLN A 46 -6.14 -0.98 -9.53
N PHE A 47 -6.02 -1.52 -8.31
CA PHE A 47 -5.30 -0.87 -7.22
C PHE A 47 -3.81 -0.74 -7.52
N GLN A 48 -3.19 -1.77 -8.10
CA GLN A 48 -1.79 -1.71 -8.54
C GLN A 48 -1.58 -0.61 -9.60
N LYS A 49 -2.43 -0.55 -10.63
CA LYS A 49 -2.37 0.50 -11.66
C LYS A 49 -2.53 1.89 -11.07
N PHE A 50 -3.45 2.05 -10.12
CA PHE A 50 -3.63 3.30 -9.39
C PHE A 50 -2.35 3.70 -8.63
N LEU A 51 -1.76 2.79 -7.86
CA LEU A 51 -0.52 3.07 -7.13
C LEU A 51 0.65 3.43 -8.06
N LEU A 52 0.74 2.84 -9.25
CA LEU A 52 1.75 3.21 -10.24
C LEU A 52 1.50 4.60 -10.86
N SER A 53 0.26 5.09 -10.82
CA SER A 53 -0.11 6.39 -11.40
C SER A 53 0.09 7.58 -10.46
N ILE A 54 0.15 7.35 -9.14
CA ILE A 54 0.26 8.44 -8.16
C ILE A 54 1.71 8.92 -7.98
N ARG A 55 1.85 10.23 -7.77
CA ARG A 55 3.14 10.82 -7.37
C ARG A 55 3.32 10.69 -5.86
N SER A 56 4.37 10.00 -5.45
CA SER A 56 4.67 9.65 -4.06
C SER A 56 4.86 10.83 -3.12
N ASN A 57 5.34 11.96 -3.66
CA ASN A 57 5.59 13.20 -2.92
C ASN A 57 4.33 13.77 -2.26
N ARG A 58 3.13 13.46 -2.79
CA ARG A 58 1.84 13.94 -2.25
C ARG A 58 1.44 13.25 -0.94
N TYR A 59 1.94 12.03 -0.69
CA TYR A 59 1.48 11.18 0.42
C TYR A 59 2.58 10.80 1.42
N HIS A 60 3.79 11.34 1.27
CA HIS A 60 4.98 10.95 2.05
C HIS A 60 5.23 9.43 2.08
N LEU A 61 4.83 8.73 1.00
CA LEU A 61 5.00 7.28 0.88
C LEU A 61 6.41 6.96 0.37
N ARG A 62 7.16 6.16 1.13
CA ARG A 62 8.48 5.67 0.71
C ARG A 62 8.41 4.33 -0.01
N ASN A 63 7.74 3.38 0.63
CA ASN A 63 7.53 2.02 0.14
C ASN A 63 6.09 1.62 0.39
N VAL A 64 5.49 0.90 -0.55
CA VAL A 64 4.19 0.27 -0.38
C VAL A 64 4.35 -1.22 -0.60
N HIS A 65 3.86 -2.02 0.35
CA HIS A 65 3.84 -3.47 0.24
C HIS A 65 2.39 -3.92 0.29
N VAL A 66 1.94 -4.60 -0.77
CA VAL A 66 0.55 -4.99 -0.94
C VAL A 66 0.47 -6.51 -1.00
N PHE A 67 -0.38 -7.07 -0.13
CA PHE A 67 -0.81 -8.46 -0.18
C PHE A 67 -2.24 -8.48 -0.71
N CYS A 68 -2.45 -9.10 -1.86
CA CYS A 68 -3.73 -9.14 -2.54
C CYS A 68 -4.05 -10.57 -3.00
N GLY A 69 -4.72 -11.33 -2.12
CA GLY A 69 -4.97 -12.75 -2.35
C GLY A 69 -3.67 -13.55 -2.46
N SER A 70 -3.48 -14.26 -3.57
CA SER A 70 -2.25 -14.99 -3.88
C SER A 70 -1.12 -14.12 -4.46
N TYR A 71 -1.39 -12.84 -4.71
CA TYR A 71 -0.41 -11.91 -5.29
C TYR A 71 0.15 -10.99 -4.21
N THR A 72 1.48 -10.90 -4.16
CA THR A 72 2.17 -9.94 -3.31
C THR A 72 3.10 -9.10 -4.16
N TYR A 73 3.11 -7.79 -3.96
CA TYR A 73 4.03 -6.90 -4.67
C TYR A 73 4.51 -5.76 -3.78
N THR A 74 5.70 -5.25 -4.10
CA THR A 74 6.29 -4.09 -3.44
C THR A 74 6.51 -3.00 -4.47
N LEU A 75 6.03 -1.79 -4.18
CA LEU A 75 6.28 -0.61 -5.00
C LEU A 75 7.21 0.34 -4.24
N CYS A 76 8.29 0.71 -4.91
CA CYS A 76 9.17 1.79 -4.51
C CYS A 76 8.53 3.11 -4.93
N MET A 77 8.19 3.95 -3.97
CA MET A 77 7.54 5.24 -4.20
C MET A 77 8.53 6.41 -4.06
N ALA A 78 9.61 6.24 -3.28
CA ALA A 78 10.65 7.26 -3.16
C ALA A 78 11.62 7.29 -4.35
N PHE A 79 12.35 8.40 -4.51
CA PHE A 79 13.46 8.51 -5.47
C PHE A 79 14.54 7.46 -5.21
N GLU A 80 14.80 7.17 -3.93
CA GLU A 80 15.66 6.09 -3.49
C GLU A 80 14.90 5.21 -2.51
N CYS A 81 14.83 3.91 -2.80
CA CYS A 81 14.29 2.94 -1.88
C CYS A 81 15.41 2.26 -1.11
N PRO A 82 15.30 2.17 0.23
CA PRO A 82 16.27 1.44 1.02
C PRO A 82 16.32 0.00 0.54
N GLN A 83 17.50 -0.43 0.10
CA GLN A 83 17.78 -1.71 -0.55
C GLN A 83 17.58 -2.94 0.38
N GLU A 84 17.26 -2.70 1.65
CA GLU A 84 17.23 -3.69 2.73
C GLU A 84 15.90 -4.47 2.89
N GLU A 85 14.76 -4.02 2.34
CA GLU A 85 13.47 -4.71 2.58
C GLU A 85 13.09 -5.79 1.54
N SER A 86 13.77 -5.86 0.40
CA SER A 86 13.45 -6.85 -0.65
C SER A 86 14.08 -8.23 -0.42
N ARG A 87 15.08 -8.35 0.47
CA ARG A 87 15.84 -9.60 0.69
C ARG A 87 15.27 -10.55 1.74
N LYS A 88 14.38 -10.10 2.63
CA LYS A 88 13.90 -10.94 3.76
C LYS A 88 12.55 -11.63 3.54
N LEU A 89 11.78 -11.25 2.53
CA LEU A 89 10.47 -11.85 2.24
C LEU A 89 10.51 -13.01 1.23
N MET A 90 11.65 -13.25 0.56
CA MET A 90 11.84 -14.42 -0.33
C MET A 90 12.46 -15.63 0.39
N LYS A 91 12.67 -15.58 1.71
CA LYS A 91 13.19 -16.71 2.52
C LYS A 91 12.11 -17.29 3.43
N LYS A 92 11.06 -17.84 2.83
CA LYS A 92 10.25 -18.90 3.45
C LYS A 92 9.44 -19.61 2.35
N ILE A 93 10.13 -20.47 1.62
CA ILE A 93 9.57 -21.71 1.05
C ILE A 93 10.14 -22.82 1.91
#